data_AF-A0A2V6K2X5-F1
#
_entry.id   AF-A0A2V6K2X5-F1
#
_cell.length_a   1.000
_cell.length_b   1.000
_cell.length_c   1.000
_cell.angle_alpha   90.00
_cell.angle_beta   90.00
_cell.angle_gamma   90.00
#
_symmetry.space_group_name_H-M   'P 1'
#
loop_
_entity.id
_entity.type
_entity.pdbx_description
1 polymer ?
#
loop_
_entity_poly.entity_id
_entity_poly.type
_entity_poly.pdbx_seq_one_letter_code
_entity_poly.pdbx_strand_id
1 'polypeptide(L)'
;SKQFPPMVVSMVDVGEETGKLPEMLLKVADVYDDEVDNAVIALTSALEPIMIVFLAVVVGTIVLALFTPLISIITGLQQQT
;
A
#
# COMPACT_ATOMS: atom_id res chain seq x y z
N SER A 1 15.40 -17.23 -16.92
CA SER A 1 14.07 -16.73 -17.31
C SER A 1 13.32 -16.30 -16.06
N LYS A 2 13.19 -14.99 -15.80
CA LYS A 2 12.35 -14.46 -14.70
C LYS A 2 11.11 -13.72 -15.19
N GLN A 3 11.06 -13.41 -16.49
CA GLN A 3 9.99 -12.67 -17.14
C GLN A 3 8.76 -13.53 -17.47
N PHE A 4 8.94 -14.85 -17.60
CA PHE A 4 7.84 -15.79 -17.81
C PHE A 4 7.77 -16.72 -16.61
N PRO A 5 6.78 -16.55 -15.72
CA PRO A 5 6.56 -17.42 -14.58
C PRO A 5 6.34 -18.87 -15.04
N PRO A 6 6.70 -19.86 -14.21
CA PRO A 6 6.51 -21.27 -14.52
C PRO A 6 5.05 -21.60 -14.89
N MET A 7 4.08 -20.91 -14.28
CA MET A 7 2.67 -21.06 -14.57
C MET A 7 2.31 -20.74 -16.04
N VAL A 8 2.90 -19.66 -16.59
CA VAL A 8 2.69 -19.29 -18.00
C VAL A 8 3.27 -20.32 -18.95
N VAL A 9 4.47 -20.83 -18.65
CA VAL A 9 5.11 -21.87 -19.45
C VAL A 9 4.25 -23.15 -19.45
N SER A 10 3.78 -23.58 -18.29
CA SER A 10 2.90 -24.74 -18.17
C SER A 10 1.56 -24.58 -18.89
N MET A 11 0.95 -23.38 -18.87
CA MET A 11 -0.28 -23.09 -19.63
C MET A 11 -0.05 -23.14 -21.14
N VAL A 12 1.11 -22.65 -21.61
CA VAL A 12 1.50 -22.74 -23.02
C VAL A 12 1.73 -24.20 -23.43
N ASP A 13 2.45 -24.99 -22.63
CA ASP A 13 2.72 -26.41 -22.91
C ASP A 13 1.41 -27.20 -23.01
N VAL A 14 0.47 -27.00 -22.07
CA VAL A 14 -0.87 -27.63 -22.10
C VAL A 14 -1.68 -27.14 -23.29
N GLY A 15 -1.58 -25.86 -23.65
CA GLY A 15 -2.25 -25.27 -24.81
C GLY A 15 -1.74 -25.84 -26.14
N GLU A 16 -0.44 -26.11 -26.26
CA GLU A 16 0.14 -26.78 -27.42
C GLU A 16 -0.27 -28.26 -27.49
N GLU A 17 -0.21 -28.99 -26.37
CA GLU A 17 -0.55 -30.42 -26.32
C GLU A 17 -2.04 -30.67 -26.62
N THR A 18 -2.92 -29.75 -26.20
CA THR A 18 -4.38 -29.87 -26.39
C THR A 18 -4.88 -29.13 -27.64
N GLY A 19 -4.02 -28.40 -28.35
CA GLY A 19 -4.40 -27.56 -29.49
C GLY A 19 -5.24 -26.32 -29.09
N LYS A 20 -5.23 -25.94 -27.81
CA LYS A 20 -6.01 -24.84 -27.22
C LYS A 20 -5.15 -23.65 -26.80
N LEU A 21 -4.00 -23.47 -27.44
CA LEU A 21 -3.08 -22.36 -27.17
C LEU A 21 -3.78 -20.98 -27.10
N PRO A 22 -4.70 -20.60 -28.01
CA PRO A 22 -5.38 -19.31 -27.92
C PRO A 22 -6.20 -19.14 -26.63
N GLU A 23 -6.88 -20.20 -26.18
CA GLU A 23 -7.66 -20.20 -24.94
C GLU A 23 -6.75 -20.09 -23.71
N MET A 24 -5.61 -20.79 -23.71
CA MET A 24 -4.64 -20.73 -22.61
C MET A 24 -3.97 -19.36 -22.52
N LEU A 25 -3.65 -18.71 -23.65
CA LEU A 25 -3.08 -17.35 -23.65
C LEU A 25 -4.06 -16.30 -23.14
N LEU A 26 -5.35 -16.41 -23.48
CA LEU A 26 -6.39 -15.57 -22.88
C LEU A 26 -6.48 -15.79 -21.37
N LYS A 27 -6.38 -17.05 -20.92
CA LYS A 27 -6.42 -17.34 -19.49
C LYS A 27 -5.22 -16.75 -18.73
N VAL A 28 -4.04 -16.76 -19.35
CA VAL A 28 -2.86 -16.09 -18.80
C VAL A 28 -3.08 -14.58 -18.70
N ALA A 29 -3.68 -13.95 -19.72
CA ALA A 29 -4.00 -12.52 -19.66
C ALA A 29 -4.96 -12.21 -18.50
N ASP A 30 -6.04 -12.96 -18.34
CA ASP A 30 -6.99 -12.80 -17.22
C ASP A 30 -6.27 -12.88 -15.86
N VAL A 31 -5.35 -13.83 -15.70
CA VAL A 31 -4.61 -13.99 -14.44
C VAL A 31 -3.73 -12.79 -14.13
N TYR A 32 -3.07 -12.21 -15.15
CA TYR A 32 -2.27 -11.00 -14.94
C TYR A 32 -3.12 -9.78 -14.65
N ASP A 33 -4.28 -9.64 -15.28
CA ASP A 33 -5.22 -8.56 -14.97
C ASP A 33 -5.71 -8.68 -13.52
N ASP A 34 -6.07 -9.90 -13.08
CA ASP A 34 -6.44 -10.18 -11.69
C ASP A 34 -5.28 -9.86 -10.71
N GLU A 35 -4.04 -10.21 -11.06
CA GLU A 35 -2.86 -9.89 -10.24
C GLU A 35 -2.64 -8.38 -10.11
N VAL A 36 -2.83 -7.63 -11.20
CA VAL A 36 -2.73 -6.17 -11.20
C VAL A 36 -3.83 -5.55 -10.34
N ASP A 37 -5.08 -5.97 -10.49
CA ASP A 37 -6.20 -5.45 -9.70
C ASP A 37 -6.00 -5.72 -8.20
N ASN A 38 -5.57 -6.93 -7.85
CA ASN A 38 -5.25 -7.28 -6.47
C ASN A 38 -4.09 -6.44 -5.92
N ALA A 39 -3.06 -6.18 -6.74
CA ALA A 39 -1.95 -5.32 -6.34
C ALA A 39 -2.41 -3.88 -6.11
N VAL A 40 -3.28 -3.33 -6.96
CA VAL A 40 -3.83 -1.97 -6.79
C VAL A 40 -4.67 -1.87 -5.52
N ILE A 41 -5.50 -2.87 -5.24
CA ILE A 41 -6.30 -2.92 -4.00
C ILE A 41 -5.38 -2.99 -2.78
N ALA A 42 -4.38 -3.87 -2.79
CA ALA A 42 -3.42 -4.01 -1.69
C ALA A 42 -2.63 -2.71 -1.46
N LEU A 43 -2.19 -2.04 -2.52
CA LEU A 43 -1.52 -0.75 -2.43
C LEU A 43 -2.43 0.31 -1.81
N THR A 44 -3.67 0.39 -2.26
CA THR A 44 -4.66 1.36 -1.74
C THR A 44 -4.97 1.09 -0.27
N SER A 45 -5.14 -0.17 0.11
CA SER A 45 -5.36 -0.58 1.50
C SER A 45 -4.16 -0.27 2.39
N ALA A 46 -2.92 -0.40 1.88
CA ALA A 46 -1.71 -0.05 2.61
C ALA A 46 -1.51 1.48 2.76
N LEU A 47 -2.05 2.29 1.84
CA LEU A 47 -1.98 3.75 1.95
C LEU A 47 -2.79 4.30 3.14
N GLU A 48 -3.92 3.68 3.48
CA GLU A 48 -4.77 4.11 4.59
C GLU A 48 -4.04 4.18 5.95
N PRO A 49 -3.38 3.12 6.45
CA PRO A 49 -2.66 3.19 7.72
C PRO A 49 -1.46 4.16 7.66
N ILE A 50 -0.81 4.31 6.51
CA ILE A 50 0.29 5.26 6.33
C ILE A 50 -0.21 6.70 6.55
N MET A 51 -1.38 7.04 5.98
CA MET A 51 -1.99 8.35 6.15
C MET A 51 -2.35 8.64 7.60
N ILE A 52 -2.84 7.64 8.35
CA ILE A 52 -3.15 7.78 9.79
C ILE A 52 -1.89 8.05 10.60
N VAL A 53 -0.81 7.28 10.38
CA VAL A 53 0.47 7.49 11.07
C VAL A 53 1.03 8.86 10.75
N PHE A 54 0.98 9.28 9.48
CA PHE A 54 1.41 10.61 9.07
C PHE A 54 0.62 11.73 9.78
N LEU A 55 -0.71 11.62 9.82
CA LEU A 55 -1.56 12.56 10.56
C LEU A 55 -1.25 12.58 12.05
N ALA A 56 -1.02 11.42 12.67
CA ALA A 56 -0.67 11.33 14.08
C ALA A 56 0.64 12.07 14.40
N VAL A 57 1.64 11.98 13.52
CA VAL A 57 2.89 12.73 13.65
C VAL A 57 2.64 14.23 13.49
N VAL A 58 1.93 14.66 12.45
CA VAL A 58 1.64 16.08 12.21
C VAL A 58 0.87 16.67 13.40
N VAL A 59 -0.22 16.04 13.83
CA VAL A 59 -1.02 16.51 14.97
C VAL A 59 -0.22 16.48 16.26
N GLY A 60 0.57 15.42 16.50
CA GLY A 60 1.43 15.30 17.68
C GLY A 60 2.44 16.43 17.79
N THR A 61 3.09 16.80 16.67
CA THR A 61 4.04 17.93 16.66
C THR A 61 3.36 19.27 16.94
N ILE A 62 2.16 19.50 16.41
CA ILE A 62 1.36 20.71 16.69
C ILE A 62 1.03 20.80 18.18
N VAL A 63 0.56 19.70 18.79
CA VAL A 63 0.24 19.65 20.22
C VAL A 63 1.47 19.98 21.06
N LEU A 64 2.63 19.38 20.78
CA LEU A 64 3.87 19.68 21.51
C LEU A 64 4.29 21.15 21.36
N ALA A 65 4.17 21.71 20.16
CA ALA A 65 4.49 23.11 19.89
C ALA A 65 3.59 24.09 20.64
N LEU A 66 2.32 23.74 20.87
CA LEU A 66 1.37 24.57 21.61
C LEU A 66 1.47 24.40 23.13
N PHE A 67 1.72 23.18 23.62
CA PHE A 67 1.79 22.91 25.06
C PHE A 67 3.04 23.50 25.71
N THR A 68 4.19 23.49 25.01
CA THR A 68 5.45 24.04 25.53
C THR A 68 5.33 25.52 25.97
N PRO A 69 4.85 26.47 25.13
CA PRO A 69 4.68 27.86 25.54
C PRO A 69 3.56 28.04 26.56
N LEU A 70 2.50 27.24 26.49
CA LEU A 70 1.38 27.29 27.44
C LEU A 70 1.87 27.00 28.87
N ILE A 71 2.70 25.96 29.04
CA ILE A 71 3.32 25.65 30.33
C ILE A 71 4.21 26.81 30.80
N SER A 72 5.03 27.36 29.90
CA SER A 72 5.89 28.50 30.23
C SER A 72 5.11 29.72 30.72
N ILE A 73 3.94 30.00 30.11
CA ILE A 73 3.06 31.11 30.52
C ILE A 73 2.48 30.84 31.90
N ILE A 74 1.96 29.62 32.15
CA ILE A 74 1.39 29.26 33.45
C ILE A 74 2.43 29.37 34.57
N THR A 75 3.64 28.85 34.34
CA THR A 75 4.74 28.96 35.31
C THR A 75 5.16 30.40 35.55
N GLY A 76 5.21 31.24 34.51
CA GLY A 76 5.49 32.66 34.65
C GLY A 76 4.44 33.43 35.46
N LEU A 77 3.15 33.09 35.29
CA LEU A 77 2.06 33.70 36.05
C LEU A 77 2.09 33.35 37.54
N GLN A 78 2.47 32.11 37.89
CA GLN A 78 2.61 31.68 39.29
C GLN A 78 3.74 32.41 40.05
N GLN A 79 4.73 32.95 39.34
CA GLN A 79 5.85 33.67 39.98
C GLN A 79 5.49 35.12 40.35
N GLN A 80 4.35 35.63 39.85
CA GLN A 80 3.91 37.01 40.04
C GLN A 80 2.79 37.15 41.09
N THR A 81 2.18 36.05 41.53
CA THR A 81 1.18 35.96 42.62
C THR A 81 1.77 35.33 43.86
#